data_AF-A0A1I5W8Y5-F1
#
_entry.id   AF-A0A1I5W8Y5-F1
#
_cell.length_a   1.000
_cell.length_b   1.000
_cell.length_c   1.000
_cell.angle_alpha   90.00
_cell.angle_beta   90.00
_cell.angle_gamma   90.00
#
_symmetry.space_group_name_H-M   'P 1'
#
loop_
_entity.id
_entity.type
_entity.pdbx_description
1 polymer ?
#
loop_
_entity_poly.entity_id
_entity_poly.type
_entity_poly.pdbx_seq_one_letter_code
_entity_poly.pdbx_strand_id
1 'polypeptide(L)' 'MEQWQWVKGNPEVPGGYFMPRHLDNAFRKVVYGGEDPRETILDYVRVINEEITNKRIEFGLPTLEDLKNNTGR' A
#
# COMPACT_ATOMS: atom_id res chain seq x y z
N MET A 1 28.57 7.14 -4.72
CA MET A 1 27.59 6.63 -5.70
C MET A 1 27.02 5.26 -5.32
N GLU A 2 27.63 4.50 -4.40
CA GLU A 2 27.17 3.16 -4.00
C GLU A 2 25.74 3.08 -3.44
N GLN A 3 25.19 4.15 -2.87
CA GLN A 3 23.80 4.13 -2.39
C GLN A 3 22.77 4.12 -3.53
N TRP A 4 23.09 4.75 -4.67
CA TRP A 4 22.16 4.91 -5.80
C TRP A 4 21.80 3.59 -6.47
N GLN A 5 22.70 2.59 -6.44
CA GLN A 5 22.44 1.28 -7.03
C GLN A 5 21.30 0.50 -6.33
N TRP A 6 20.96 0.88 -5.09
CA TRP A 6 19.94 0.23 -4.28
C TRP A 6 18.59 0.94 -4.32
N VAL A 7 18.54 2.15 -4.90
CA VAL A 7 17.30 2.92 -4.98
C VAL A 7 16.37 2.24 -5.98
N LYS A 8 15.18 1.89 -5.50
CA LYS A 8 14.05 1.47 -6.35
C LYS A 8 12.99 2.56 -6.30
N GLY A 9 12.59 3.05 -7.47
CA GLY A 9 11.47 3.97 -7.57
C GLY A 9 10.17 3.32 -7.12
N ASN A 10 9.33 4.07 -6.43
CA ASN A 10 7.97 3.64 -6.15
C ASN A 10 7.14 3.81 -7.43
N PRO A 11 6.51 2.75 -7.97
CA PRO A 11 5.66 2.89 -9.14
C PRO A 11 4.43 3.73 -8.82
N GLU A 12 4.04 4.59 -9.76
CA GLU A 12 2.80 5.34 -9.66
C GLU A 12 1.60 4.43 -9.99
N VAL A 13 0.64 4.40 -9.08
CA VAL A 13 -0.61 3.63 -9.21
C VAL A 13 -1.79 4.48 -8.77
N PRO A 14 -3.00 4.22 -9.29
CA PRO A 14 -4.23 4.81 -8.74
C PRO A 14 -4.31 4.58 -7.23
N GLY A 15 -4.54 5.65 -6.46
CA GLY A 15 -4.53 5.57 -4.99
C GLY A 15 -3.13 5.54 -4.37
N GLY A 16 -2.05 5.63 -5.15
CA GLY A 16 -0.66 5.50 -4.67
C GLY A 16 -0.28 6.51 -3.57
N TYR A 17 -0.90 7.68 -3.58
CA TYR A 17 -0.75 8.73 -2.56
C TYR A 17 -1.18 8.28 -1.14
N PHE A 18 -2.01 7.23 -1.04
CA PHE A 18 -2.53 6.71 0.22
C PHE A 18 -1.47 5.92 0.98
N MET A 19 -0.56 5.24 0.26
CA MET A 19 0.49 4.42 0.84
C MET A 19 1.43 5.24 1.77
N PRO A 20 2.15 6.28 1.29
CA PRO A 20 3.07 7.03 2.16
C PRO A 20 2.33 7.73 3.32
N ARG A 21 1.10 8.23 3.09
CA ARG A 21 0.28 8.84 4.15
C ARG A 21 0.00 7.85 5.29
N HIS A 22 -0.43 6.65 4.95
CA HIS A 22 -0.82 5.66 5.95
C HIS A 22 0.38 4.97 6.59
N LEU A 23 1.52 4.91 5.90
CA LEU A 23 2.79 4.53 6.50
C LEU A 23 3.21 5.54 7.59
N ASP A 24 3.12 6.85 7.31
CA ASP A 24 3.37 7.89 8.32
C ASP A 24 2.42 7.76 9.52
N ASN A 25 1.13 7.47 9.26
CA ASN A 25 0.16 7.28 10.32
C ASN A 25 0.44 6.02 11.16
N ALA A 26 0.88 4.93 10.53
CA ALA A 26 1.33 3.72 11.22
C ALA A 26 2.51 4.03 12.15
N PHE A 27 3.52 4.72 11.62
CA PHE A 27 4.68 5.14 12.39
C PHE A 27 4.29 6.00 13.61
N ARG A 28 3.43 7.02 13.41
CA ARG A 28 2.96 7.89 14.50
C ARG A 28 2.20 7.11 15.57
N LYS A 29 1.33 6.18 15.19
CA LYS A 29 0.57 5.33 16.13
C LYS A 29 1.47 4.46 16.99
N VAL A 30 2.51 3.87 16.41
CA VAL A 30 3.46 3.05 17.16
C VAL A 30 4.33 3.92 18.07
N VAL A 31 4.98 4.94 17.52
CA VAL A 31 5.99 5.71 18.26
C VAL A 31 5.38 6.65 19.28
N TYR A 32 4.25 7.28 18.97
CA TYR A 32 3.59 8.23 19.87
C TYR A 32 2.46 7.59 20.66
N GLY A 33 1.76 6.62 20.09
CA GLY A 33 0.60 5.97 20.71
C GLY A 33 0.92 4.67 21.44
N GLY A 34 2.11 4.09 21.24
CA GLY A 34 2.48 2.80 21.83
C GLY A 34 1.68 1.61 21.30
N GLU A 35 1.05 1.75 20.12
CA GLU A 35 0.34 0.65 19.48
C GLU A 35 1.30 -0.48 19.07
N ASP A 36 0.80 -1.72 19.03
CA ASP A 36 1.60 -2.86 18.60
C ASP A 36 2.03 -2.68 17.14
N PRO A 37 3.34 -2.75 16.83
CA PRO A 37 3.84 -2.45 15.49
C PRO A 37 3.39 -3.46 14.44
N ARG A 38 3.18 -4.73 14.81
CA ARG A 38 2.75 -5.79 13.89
C ARG A 38 1.29 -5.58 13.52
N GLU A 39 0.42 -5.41 14.51
CA GLU A 39 -1.02 -5.20 14.24
C GLU A 39 -1.22 -3.88 13.48
N THR A 40 -0.55 -2.81 13.91
CA THR A 40 -0.67 -1.48 13.26
C THR A 40 -0.29 -1.53 11.79
N ILE A 41 0.83 -2.18 11.42
CA ILE A 41 1.23 -2.22 10.01
C ILE A 41 0.30 -3.11 9.19
N LEU A 42 -0.20 -4.22 9.74
CA LEU A 42 -1.13 -5.11 9.05
C LEU A 42 -2.47 -4.43 8.76
N ASP A 43 -2.98 -3.65 9.73
CA ASP A 43 -4.19 -2.86 9.55
C ASP A 43 -4.04 -1.84 8.43
N TYR A 44 -2.93 -1.10 8.40
CA TYR A 44 -2.70 -0.12 7.33
C TYR A 44 -2.42 -0.78 5.98
N VAL A 45 -1.79 -1.95 5.92
CA VAL A 45 -1.65 -2.72 4.67
C VAL A 45 -3.03 -3.04 4.09
N ARG A 46 -3.98 -3.49 4.91
CA ARG A 46 -5.36 -3.75 4.47
C ARG A 46 -6.03 -2.48 3.94
N VAL A 47 -5.97 -1.38 4.70
CA VAL A 47 -6.56 -0.09 4.33
C VAL A 47 -5.98 0.47 3.02
N ILE A 48 -4.66 0.36 2.83
CA ILE A 48 -3.99 0.81 1.60
C ILE A 48 -4.42 -0.05 0.41
N ASN A 49 -4.50 -1.37 0.57
CA ASN A 49 -4.94 -2.27 -0.50
C ASN A 49 -6.40 -2.05 -0.90
N GLU A 50 -7.27 -1.75 0.07
CA GLU A 50 -8.67 -1.40 -0.17
C GLU A 50 -8.78 -0.11 -0.99
N GLU A 51 -8.04 0.95 -0.65
CA GLU A 51 -8.03 2.19 -1.43
C GLU A 51 -7.51 1.97 -2.86
N ILE A 52 -6.41 1.24 -3.04
CA ILE A 52 -5.88 0.94 -4.38
C ILE A 52 -6.92 0.19 -5.20
N THR A 53 -7.60 -0.79 -4.60
CA THR A 53 -8.65 -1.55 -5.27
C THR A 53 -9.83 -0.65 -5.65
N ASN A 54 -10.31 0.17 -4.72
CA ASN A 54 -11.41 1.12 -4.98
C ASN A 54 -11.08 2.09 -6.11
N LYS A 55 -9.86 2.64 -6.13
CA LYS A 55 -9.40 3.55 -7.17
C LYS A 55 -9.27 2.86 -8.52
N ARG A 56 -8.83 1.61 -8.56
CA ARG A 56 -8.79 0.83 -9.80
C ARG A 56 -10.20 0.58 -10.34
N ILE A 57 -11.16 0.23 -9.49
CA ILE A 57 -12.58 0.09 -9.87
C ILE A 57 -13.13 1.43 -10.41
N GLU A 58 -12.89 2.54 -9.70
CA GLU A 58 -13.32 3.89 -10.09
C GLU A 58 -12.85 4.27 -11.51
N PHE A 59 -11.62 3.89 -11.88
CA PHE A 59 -11.05 4.18 -13.20
C PHE A 59 -11.24 3.05 -14.23
N GLY A 60 -11.98 1.99 -13.90
CA GLY A 60 -12.19 0.85 -14.81
C GLY A 60 -10.92 0.05 -15.11
N LEU A 61 -9.97 -0.01 -14.17
CA LEU A 61 -8.72 -0.73 -14.27
C LEU A 61 -8.80 -2.12 -13.61
N PRO A 62 -8.06 -3.14 -14.10
CA PRO A 62 -8.12 -4.50 -13.55
C PRO A 62 -7.71 -4.53 -12.08
N THR A 63 -8.52 -5.10 -11.19
CA THR A 63 -8.20 -5.29 -9.77
C THR A 63 -7.28 -6.49 -9.55
N LEU A 64 -6.78 -6.66 -8.31
CA LEU A 64 -6.01 -7.86 -7.95
C LEU A 64 -6.83 -9.14 -8.17
N GLU A 65 -8.13 -9.08 -7.89
CA GLU A 65 -9.04 -10.22 -8.05
C GLU A 65 -9.22 -10.59 -9.52
N ASP A 66 -9.40 -9.59 -10.40
CA ASP A 66 -9.47 -9.82 -11.86
C ASP A 66 -8.19 -10.49 -12.37
N LEU A 67 -7.03 -10.12 -11.84
CA LEU A 67 -5.74 -10.71 -12.24
C LEU A 67 -5.60 -12.17 -11.78
N LYS A 68 -6.07 -12.51 -10.58
CA LYS A 68 -6.06 -13.90 -10.07
C LYS A 68 -6.96 -14.80 -10.91
N ASN A 69 -8.18 -14.33 -11.16
CA ASN A 69 -9.17 -15.05 -11.96
C ASN A 69 -8.67 -15.33 -13.39
N ASN A 70 -7.87 -14.42 -13.95
CA ASN A 70 -7.27 -14.58 -15.28
C ASN A 70 -6.00 -15.43 -15.32
N THR A 71 -5.32 -15.66 -14.19
CA THR A 71 -4.07 -16.44 -14.14
C THR A 71 -4.25 -17.88 -13.68
N GLY A 72 -5.48 -18.29 -13.32
CA GLY A 72 -5.80 -19.67 -12.94
C GLY A 72 -5.07 -20.16 -11.69
N ARG A 73 -4.61 -19.22 -10.85
CA ARG A 73 -3.98 -19.47 -9.54
C ARG A 73 -4.80 -18.84 -8.43
#